data_AF-A0A6L6F1V5-F1
#
_entry.id   AF-A0A6L6F1V5-F1
#
_cell.length_a   1.000
_cell.length_b   1.000
_cell.length_c   1.000
_cell.angle_alpha   90.00
_cell.angle_beta   90.00
_cell.angle_gamma   90.00
#
_symmetry.space_group_name_H-M   'P 1'
#
loop_
_entity.id
_entity.type
_entity.pdbx_description
1 polymer ?
#
loop_
_entity_poly.entity_id
_entity_poly.type
_entity_poly.pdbx_seq_one_letter_code
_entity_poly.pdbx_strand_id
1 'polypeptide(L)'
;MKRKNFDKIVTAVGFGLTVFLLVAAGLLNWGASFASESVSSQLENQNISFPPAIGMPAETRSKLAKWAEKPVTTGEMARDYSDLFIWEHMKAASIAVMGKPATYSEVSNAYLALTRSGSKDAAQIQKLSDLRDTLFMGNTLRGMLLEAYAFGTMGVIAGYGAVAALVGGLVMLLLSIAGLVHIRRTPDSATI
;
A
#
# COMPACT_ATOMS: atom_id res chain seq x y z
N MET A 1 -47.69 7.75 -19.96
CA MET A 1 -47.61 7.47 -18.51
C MET A 1 -47.81 8.77 -17.74
N LYS A 2 -48.43 8.77 -16.55
CA LYS A 2 -48.56 10.00 -15.73
C LYS A 2 -47.19 10.44 -15.22
N ARG A 3 -46.83 11.72 -15.37
CA ARG A 3 -45.52 12.26 -14.97
C ARG A 3 -45.21 11.98 -13.50
N LYS A 4 -46.21 12.15 -12.65
CA LYS A 4 -46.15 11.92 -11.20
C LYS A 4 -45.79 10.46 -10.83
N ASN A 5 -46.19 9.48 -11.64
CA ASN A 5 -45.85 8.07 -11.38
C ASN A 5 -44.38 7.80 -11.72
N PHE A 6 -43.89 8.35 -12.83
CA PHE A 6 -42.49 8.27 -13.19
C PHE A 6 -41.59 8.96 -12.17
N ASP A 7 -41.93 10.19 -11.78
CA ASP A 7 -41.16 10.93 -10.78
C ASP A 7 -41.09 10.19 -9.43
N LYS A 8 -42.18 9.52 -9.02
CA LYS A 8 -42.18 8.65 -7.81
C LYS A 8 -41.19 7.50 -7.93
N ILE A 9 -41.14 6.83 -9.07
CA ILE A 9 -40.19 5.72 -9.31
C ILE A 9 -38.76 6.25 -9.26
N VAL A 10 -38.44 7.30 -10.00
CA VAL A 10 -37.10 7.90 -10.03
C VAL A 10 -36.67 8.37 -8.65
N THR A 11 -37.57 9.01 -7.91
CA THR A 11 -37.30 9.47 -6.54
C THR A 11 -37.06 8.31 -5.58
N ALA A 12 -37.85 7.23 -5.66
CA ALA A 12 -37.65 6.04 -4.84
C ALA A 12 -36.31 5.35 -5.13
N VAL A 13 -35.94 5.23 -6.41
CA VAL A 13 -34.62 4.74 -6.84
C VAL A 13 -33.51 5.64 -6.31
N GLY A 14 -33.70 6.97 -6.37
CA GLY A 14 -32.74 7.94 -5.84
C GLY A 14 -32.48 7.78 -4.34
N PHE A 15 -33.52 7.59 -3.54
CA PHE A 15 -33.36 7.29 -2.11
C PHE A 15 -32.70 5.93 -1.87
N GLY A 16 -33.04 4.91 -2.67
CA GLY A 16 -32.36 3.60 -2.62
C GLY A 16 -30.85 3.72 -2.87
N LEU A 17 -30.45 4.44 -3.92
CA LEU A 17 -29.04 4.72 -4.24
C LEU A 17 -28.36 5.55 -3.15
N THR A 18 -29.07 6.52 -2.58
CA THR A 18 -28.55 7.32 -1.46
C THR A 18 -28.17 6.43 -0.28
N VAL A 19 -29.08 5.56 0.18
CA VAL A 19 -28.83 4.65 1.30
C VAL A 19 -27.66 3.73 0.97
N PHE A 20 -27.64 3.15 -0.23
CA PHE A 20 -26.55 2.29 -0.68
C PHE A 20 -25.18 3.00 -0.62
N LEU A 21 -25.09 4.21 -1.17
CA LEU A 21 -23.85 4.98 -1.21
C LEU A 21 -23.38 5.38 0.19
N LEU A 22 -24.28 5.75 1.10
CA LEU A 22 -23.92 6.07 2.48
C LEU A 22 -23.43 4.83 3.25
N VAL A 23 -24.04 3.66 3.03
CA VAL A 23 -23.55 2.40 3.61
C VAL A 23 -22.18 2.04 3.04
N ALA A 24 -22.00 2.17 1.72
CA ALA A 24 -20.71 1.94 1.08
C ALA A 24 -19.63 2.89 1.62
N ALA A 25 -19.94 4.17 1.82
CA ALA A 25 -19.04 5.14 2.41
C ALA A 25 -18.58 4.71 3.82
N GLY A 26 -19.51 4.26 4.66
CA GLY A 26 -19.20 3.76 6.00
C GLY A 26 -18.28 2.54 5.98
N LEU A 27 -18.58 1.54 5.15
CA LEU A 27 -17.79 0.32 5.03
C LEU A 27 -16.39 0.58 4.46
N LEU A 28 -16.29 1.44 3.43
CA LEU A 28 -15.00 1.82 2.84
C LEU A 28 -14.16 2.62 3.84
N ASN A 29 -14.77 3.52 4.61
CA ASN A 29 -14.07 4.27 5.64
C ASN A 29 -13.54 3.34 6.74
N TRP A 30 -14.35 2.37 7.18
CA TRP A 30 -13.91 1.35 8.12
C TRP A 30 -12.73 0.52 7.60
N GLY A 31 -12.81 0.07 6.34
CA GLY A 31 -11.70 -0.66 5.70
C GLY A 31 -10.42 0.18 5.59
N ALA A 32 -10.54 1.48 5.31
CA ALA A 32 -9.42 2.42 5.27
C ALA A 32 -8.74 2.56 6.64
N SER A 33 -9.52 2.78 7.70
CA SER A 33 -9.02 2.86 9.07
C SER A 33 -8.36 1.57 9.52
N PHE A 34 -9.01 0.42 9.29
CA PHE A 34 -8.47 -0.89 9.64
C PHE A 34 -7.10 -1.14 8.99
N ALA A 35 -6.97 -0.85 7.69
CA ALA A 35 -5.70 -1.02 6.98
C ALA A 35 -4.61 -0.09 7.54
N SER A 36 -4.94 1.18 7.79
CA SER A 36 -4.00 2.15 8.36
C SER A 36 -3.51 1.74 9.75
N GLU A 37 -4.42 1.33 10.63
CA GLU A 37 -4.11 0.92 12.00
C GLU A 37 -3.31 -0.39 12.04
N SER A 38 -3.67 -1.35 11.20
CA SER A 38 -2.94 -2.62 11.07
C SER A 38 -1.51 -2.40 10.59
N VAL A 39 -1.31 -1.53 9.60
CA VAL A 39 0.04 -1.20 9.10
C VAL A 39 0.85 -0.45 10.15
N SER A 40 0.28 0.59 10.76
CA SER A 40 0.99 1.39 11.78
C SER A 40 1.41 0.54 12.96
N SER A 41 0.48 -0.25 13.53
CA SER A 41 0.77 -1.09 14.70
C SER A 41 1.84 -2.14 14.41
N GLN A 42 1.79 -2.80 13.25
CA GLN A 42 2.78 -3.81 12.88
C GLN A 42 4.16 -3.21 12.65
N LEU A 43 4.25 -2.06 11.98
CA LEU A 43 5.50 -1.38 11.71
C LEU A 43 6.11 -0.74 12.96
N GLU A 44 5.30 -0.13 13.83
CA GLU A 44 5.73 0.39 15.14
C GLU A 44 6.35 -0.73 15.99
N ASN A 45 5.75 -1.92 15.99
CA ASN A 45 6.27 -3.07 16.73
C ASN A 45 7.62 -3.58 16.19
N GLN A 46 7.98 -3.30 14.93
CA GLN A 46 9.32 -3.61 14.43
C GLN A 46 10.39 -2.71 15.03
N ASN A 47 10.02 -1.53 15.54
CA ASN A 47 10.92 -0.54 16.13
C ASN A 47 12.14 -0.22 15.24
N ILE A 48 11.92 -0.11 13.93
CA ILE A 48 12.94 0.27 12.95
C ILE A 48 12.83 1.76 12.61
N SER A 49 13.97 2.41 12.39
CA SER A 49 14.05 3.84 12.06
C SER A 49 15.03 4.09 10.93
N PHE A 50 14.77 5.12 10.14
CA PHE A 50 15.74 5.61 9.18
C PHE A 50 16.94 6.24 9.91
N PRO A 51 18.17 6.01 9.45
CA PRO A 51 19.34 6.68 10.03
C PRO A 51 19.32 8.19 9.68
N PRO A 52 20.23 8.98 10.27
CA PRO A 52 20.55 10.32 9.78
C PRO A 52 20.93 10.28 8.29
N ALA A 53 20.68 11.36 7.54
CA ALA A 53 20.89 11.40 6.09
C ALA A 53 22.32 11.04 5.66
N ILE A 54 23.32 11.36 6.49
CA ILE A 54 24.73 10.99 6.26
C ILE A 54 24.96 9.47 6.26
N GLY A 55 24.17 8.72 7.02
CA GLY A 55 24.20 7.25 7.09
C GLY A 55 23.38 6.55 6.01
N MET A 56 22.74 7.30 5.10
CA MET A 56 21.95 6.71 4.00
C MET A 56 22.83 6.37 2.79
N PRO A 57 22.43 5.37 1.96
CA PRO A 57 23.11 5.05 0.71
C PRO A 57 23.19 6.25 -0.21
N ALA A 58 24.36 6.52 -0.79
CA ALA A 58 24.61 7.74 -1.57
C ALA A 58 23.65 7.90 -2.76
N GLU A 59 23.39 6.81 -3.48
CA GLU A 59 22.53 6.78 -4.68
C GLU A 59 21.07 7.16 -4.39
N THR A 60 20.58 6.85 -3.19
CA THR A 60 19.16 7.04 -2.81
C THR A 60 18.95 8.08 -1.72
N ARG A 61 20.03 8.66 -1.18
CA ARG A 61 20.01 9.63 -0.07
C ARG A 61 19.05 10.79 -0.31
N SER A 62 19.05 11.36 -1.52
CA SER A 62 18.18 12.50 -1.85
C SER A 62 16.69 12.18 -1.71
N LYS A 63 16.31 10.92 -1.97
CA LYS A 63 14.93 10.44 -1.83
C LYS A 63 14.59 10.06 -0.39
N LEU A 64 15.57 9.54 0.35
CA LEU A 64 15.40 9.09 1.73
C LEU A 64 15.50 10.22 2.77
N ALA A 65 16.15 11.34 2.45
CA ALA A 65 16.40 12.43 3.41
C ALA A 65 15.12 12.98 4.06
N LYS A 66 13.97 12.94 3.37
CA LYS A 66 12.65 13.31 3.92
C LYS A 66 12.23 12.48 5.14
N TRP A 67 12.82 11.28 5.30
CA TRP A 67 12.56 10.35 6.38
C TRP A 67 13.67 10.27 7.43
N ALA A 68 14.73 11.08 7.34
CA ALA A 68 15.87 11.00 8.25
C ALA A 68 15.42 11.02 9.73
N GLU A 69 15.96 10.08 10.51
CA GLU A 69 15.70 9.91 11.95
C GLU A 69 14.24 9.64 12.33
N LYS A 70 13.38 9.33 11.36
CA LYS A 70 11.98 8.98 11.61
C LYS A 70 11.82 7.47 11.79
N PRO A 71 10.93 7.01 12.68
CA PRO A 71 10.52 5.62 12.72
C PRO A 71 9.76 5.26 11.45
N VAL A 72 9.88 4.01 11.00
CA VAL A 72 9.08 3.48 9.88
C VAL A 72 7.72 3.10 10.43
N THR A 73 6.68 3.90 10.16
CA THR A 73 5.32 3.64 10.68
C THR A 73 4.23 3.67 9.62
N THR A 74 4.56 4.03 8.37
CA THR A 74 3.60 4.07 7.27
C THR A 74 4.00 3.13 6.14
N GLY A 75 3.03 2.75 5.30
CA GLY A 75 3.31 1.95 4.12
C GLY A 75 4.31 2.62 3.16
N GLU A 76 4.25 3.95 2.98
CA GLU A 76 5.22 4.67 2.15
C GLU A 76 6.64 4.59 2.73
N MET A 77 6.78 4.77 4.05
CA MET A 77 8.05 4.59 4.74
C MET A 77 8.55 3.16 4.59
N ALA A 78 7.70 2.15 4.72
CA ALA A 78 8.07 0.74 4.57
C ALA A 78 8.61 0.44 3.16
N ARG A 79 7.94 0.96 2.11
CA ARG A 79 8.44 0.87 0.73
C ARG A 79 9.79 1.54 0.57
N ASP A 80 9.92 2.79 1.02
CA ASP A 80 11.15 3.55 0.85
C ASP A 80 12.31 2.91 1.66
N TYR A 81 12.06 2.38 2.86
CA TYR A 81 13.04 1.61 3.64
C TYR A 81 13.45 0.31 2.92
N SER A 82 12.49 -0.39 2.32
CA SER A 82 12.75 -1.63 1.55
C SER A 82 13.58 -1.37 0.28
N ASP A 83 13.10 -0.48 -0.59
CA ASP A 83 13.61 -0.33 -1.95
C ASP A 83 14.79 0.63 -2.06
N LEU A 84 14.88 1.60 -1.15
CA LEU A 84 15.92 2.63 -1.21
C LEU A 84 17.01 2.43 -0.16
N PHE A 85 16.72 1.73 0.94
CA PHE A 85 17.69 1.48 2.00
C PHE A 85 18.18 0.03 2.03
N ILE A 86 17.33 -0.96 2.33
CA ILE A 86 17.76 -2.37 2.43
C ILE A 86 18.34 -2.88 1.11
N TRP A 87 17.68 -2.57 -0.02
CA TRP A 87 18.15 -3.02 -1.33
C TRP A 87 19.56 -2.56 -1.67
N GLU A 88 19.91 -1.29 -1.41
CA GLU A 88 21.26 -0.78 -1.68
C GLU A 88 22.32 -1.45 -0.80
N HIS A 89 22.00 -1.76 0.46
CA HIS A 89 22.91 -2.52 1.33
C HIS A 89 23.11 -3.95 0.84
N MET A 90 22.04 -4.63 0.44
CA MET A 90 22.12 -5.97 -0.14
C MET A 90 22.95 -5.97 -1.43
N LYS A 91 22.73 -4.98 -2.30
CA LYS A 91 23.49 -4.80 -3.53
C LYS A 91 24.97 -4.57 -3.24
N ALA A 92 25.30 -3.67 -2.30
CA ALA A 92 26.67 -3.42 -1.88
C ALA A 92 27.35 -4.67 -1.30
N ALA A 93 26.65 -5.42 -0.45
CA ALA A 93 27.14 -6.69 0.09
C ALA A 93 27.41 -7.72 -1.03
N SER A 94 26.52 -7.80 -2.02
CA SER A 94 26.71 -8.70 -3.16
C SER A 94 27.92 -8.31 -4.01
N ILE A 95 28.11 -7.02 -4.30
CA ILE A 95 29.27 -6.52 -5.05
C ILE A 95 30.57 -6.82 -4.30
N ALA A 96 30.58 -6.65 -2.98
CA ALA A 96 31.78 -6.88 -2.16
C ALA A 96 32.29 -8.32 -2.20
N VAL A 97 31.41 -9.32 -2.38
CA VAL A 97 31.79 -10.75 -2.40
C VAL A 97 31.84 -11.32 -3.83
N MET A 98 30.93 -10.89 -4.71
CA MET A 98 30.76 -11.43 -6.06
C MET A 98 31.42 -10.57 -7.14
N GLY A 99 31.90 -9.36 -6.81
CA GLY A 99 32.43 -8.38 -7.77
C GLY A 99 31.38 -7.74 -8.68
N LYS A 100 30.10 -8.11 -8.51
CA LYS A 100 28.96 -7.59 -9.26
C LYS A 100 27.68 -7.67 -8.40
N PRO A 101 26.63 -6.89 -8.74
CA PRO A 101 25.30 -7.17 -8.21
C PRO A 101 24.93 -8.63 -8.47
N ALA A 102 24.48 -9.33 -7.43
CA ALA A 102 24.10 -10.73 -7.53
C ALA A 102 22.85 -11.02 -6.70
N THR A 103 21.99 -11.87 -7.24
CA THR A 103 20.79 -12.38 -6.58
C THR A 103 21.13 -13.48 -5.59
N TYR A 104 20.20 -13.76 -4.66
CA TYR A 104 20.31 -14.91 -3.75
C TYR A 104 20.61 -16.22 -4.51
N SER A 105 19.91 -16.46 -5.62
CA SER A 105 20.08 -17.69 -6.41
C SER A 105 21.45 -17.78 -7.06
N GLU A 106 22.00 -16.68 -7.58
CA GLU A 106 23.36 -16.65 -8.13
C GLU A 106 24.41 -16.93 -7.04
N VAL A 107 24.27 -16.32 -5.86
CA VAL A 107 25.18 -16.52 -4.72
C VAL A 107 25.09 -17.96 -4.21
N SER A 108 23.87 -18.50 -4.09
CA SER A 108 23.64 -19.88 -3.68
C SER A 108 24.25 -20.88 -4.67
N ASN A 109 24.13 -20.63 -5.97
CA ASN A 109 24.77 -21.45 -7.00
C ASN A 109 26.30 -21.38 -6.92
N ALA A 110 26.87 -20.19 -6.71
CA ALA A 110 28.32 -20.04 -6.53
C ALA A 110 28.83 -20.79 -5.29
N TYR A 111 28.11 -20.69 -4.16
CA TYR A 111 28.41 -21.43 -2.94
C TYR A 111 28.38 -22.95 -3.20
N LEU A 112 27.32 -23.44 -3.85
CA LEU A 112 27.15 -24.88 -4.13
C LEU A 112 28.21 -25.39 -5.10
N ALA A 113 28.59 -24.60 -6.12
CA ALA A 113 29.65 -24.96 -7.04
C ALA A 113 30.99 -25.12 -6.32
N LEU A 114 31.34 -24.16 -5.47
CA LEU A 114 32.62 -24.16 -4.73
C LEU A 114 32.70 -25.27 -3.69
N THR A 115 31.61 -25.53 -2.97
CA THR A 115 31.55 -26.63 -1.98
C THR A 115 31.58 -28.00 -2.63
N ARG A 116 30.88 -28.19 -3.76
CA ARG A 116 30.87 -29.48 -4.50
C ARG A 116 32.16 -29.76 -5.25
N SER A 117 32.91 -28.73 -5.65
CA SER A 117 34.21 -28.93 -6.30
C SER A 117 35.29 -29.43 -5.33
N GLY A 118 34.99 -29.57 -4.03
CA GLY A 118 35.97 -29.95 -3.01
C GLY A 118 37.00 -28.85 -2.70
N SER A 119 36.67 -27.58 -3.02
CA SER A 119 37.56 -26.45 -2.77
C SER A 119 38.01 -26.38 -1.31
N LYS A 120 39.29 -26.01 -1.10
CA LYS A 120 39.87 -25.76 0.24
C LYS A 120 39.85 -24.29 0.63
N ASP A 121 39.28 -23.42 -0.21
CA ASP A 121 39.12 -22.00 0.08
C ASP A 121 37.98 -21.77 1.09
N ALA A 122 38.25 -22.09 2.35
CA ALA A 122 37.29 -21.96 3.44
C ALA A 122 36.84 -20.50 3.63
N ALA A 123 37.72 -19.53 3.35
CA ALA A 123 37.40 -18.11 3.47
C ALA A 123 36.34 -17.68 2.44
N GLN A 124 36.48 -18.10 1.17
CA GLN A 124 35.50 -17.78 0.15
C GLN A 124 34.18 -18.54 0.35
N ILE A 125 34.23 -19.79 0.80
CA ILE A 125 33.03 -20.56 1.15
C ILE A 125 32.23 -19.85 2.25
N GLN A 126 32.91 -19.37 3.30
CA GLN A 126 32.27 -18.63 4.39
C GLN A 126 31.63 -17.34 3.87
N LYS A 127 32.36 -16.53 3.10
CA LYS A 127 31.81 -15.27 2.52
C LYS A 127 30.55 -15.50 1.69
N LEU A 128 30.53 -16.56 0.87
CA LEU A 128 29.37 -16.90 0.06
C LEU A 128 28.20 -17.41 0.91
N SER A 129 28.49 -18.14 1.99
CA SER A 129 27.46 -18.56 2.95
C SER A 129 26.82 -17.36 3.64
N ASP A 130 27.63 -16.48 4.22
CA ASP A 130 27.17 -15.29 4.94
C ASP A 130 26.40 -14.34 4.01
N LEU A 131 26.89 -14.17 2.77
CA LEU A 131 26.17 -13.36 1.78
C LEU A 131 24.83 -13.99 1.42
N ARG A 132 24.76 -15.31 1.23
CA ARG A 132 23.50 -15.99 0.95
C ARG A 132 22.48 -15.74 2.06
N ASP A 133 22.90 -15.86 3.32
CA ASP A 133 22.03 -15.64 4.47
C ASP A 133 21.59 -14.18 4.56
N THR A 134 22.52 -13.23 4.34
CA THR A 134 22.23 -11.80 4.25
C THR A 134 21.19 -11.50 3.16
N LEU A 135 21.37 -12.05 1.97
CA LEU A 135 20.44 -11.82 0.85
C LEU A 135 19.08 -12.47 1.09
N PHE A 136 19.05 -13.63 1.74
CA PHE A 136 17.79 -14.29 2.11
C PHE A 136 17.02 -13.44 3.12
N MET A 137 17.65 -13.09 4.24
CA MET A 137 17.04 -12.27 5.29
C MET A 137 16.59 -10.91 4.73
N GLY A 138 17.45 -10.27 3.93
CA GLY A 138 17.13 -9.00 3.29
C GLY A 138 15.93 -9.09 2.35
N ASN A 139 15.85 -10.11 1.49
CA ASN A 139 14.69 -10.30 0.61
C ASN A 139 13.40 -10.58 1.41
N THR A 140 13.47 -11.37 2.48
CA THR A 140 12.33 -11.65 3.37
C THR A 140 11.84 -10.38 4.06
N LEU A 141 12.74 -9.59 4.65
CA LEU A 141 12.42 -8.30 5.27
C LEU A 141 11.78 -7.34 4.27
N ARG A 142 12.37 -7.22 3.07
CA ARG A 142 11.82 -6.41 1.98
C ARG A 142 10.43 -6.87 1.57
N GLY A 143 10.20 -8.17 1.47
CA GLY A 143 8.89 -8.75 1.18
C GLY A 143 7.83 -8.29 2.19
N MET A 144 8.09 -8.46 3.49
CA MET A 144 7.16 -8.06 4.55
C MET A 144 6.89 -6.54 4.57
N LEU A 145 7.91 -5.72 4.33
CA LEU A 145 7.75 -4.25 4.24
C LEU A 145 6.92 -3.84 3.01
N LEU A 146 7.10 -4.52 1.87
CA LEU A 146 6.33 -4.27 0.66
C LEU A 146 4.89 -4.76 0.79
N GLU A 147 4.63 -5.81 1.56
CA GLU A 147 3.28 -6.21 1.96
C GLU A 147 2.60 -5.12 2.79
N ALA A 148 3.29 -4.54 3.78
CA ALA A 148 2.78 -3.41 4.55
C ALA A 148 2.47 -2.19 3.66
N TYR A 149 3.32 -1.91 2.67
CA TYR A 149 3.05 -0.89 1.66
C TYR A 149 1.80 -1.20 0.82
N ALA A 150 1.65 -2.44 0.33
CA ALA A 150 0.49 -2.84 -0.45
C ALA A 150 -0.82 -2.71 0.36
N PHE A 151 -0.81 -3.18 1.61
CA PHE A 151 -1.96 -3.04 2.52
C PHE A 151 -2.28 -1.58 2.83
N GLY A 152 -1.27 -0.77 3.11
CA GLY A 152 -1.44 0.67 3.34
C GLY A 152 -2.02 1.37 2.10
N THR A 153 -1.58 0.99 0.90
CA THR A 153 -2.11 1.51 -0.36
C THR A 153 -3.58 1.14 -0.55
N MET A 154 -3.98 -0.10 -0.24
CA MET A 154 -5.39 -0.49 -0.25
C MET A 154 -6.22 0.37 0.72
N GLY A 155 -5.69 0.68 1.91
CA GLY A 155 -6.33 1.58 2.86
C GLY A 155 -6.54 3.00 2.30
N VAL A 156 -5.53 3.56 1.66
CA VAL A 156 -5.62 4.89 1.00
C VAL A 156 -6.69 4.89 -0.09
N ILE A 157 -6.72 3.85 -0.94
CA ILE A 157 -7.72 3.71 -2.01
C ILE A 157 -9.13 3.59 -1.43
N ALA A 158 -9.30 2.78 -0.37
CA ALA A 158 -10.57 2.67 0.34
C ALA A 158 -11.01 4.02 0.92
N GLY A 159 -10.07 4.81 1.45
CA GLY A 159 -10.33 6.17 1.93
C GLY A 159 -10.87 7.10 0.83
N TYR A 160 -10.25 7.11 -0.35
CA TYR A 160 -10.76 7.87 -1.49
C TYR A 160 -12.14 7.37 -1.94
N GLY A 161 -12.35 6.05 -1.97
CA GLY A 161 -13.65 5.45 -2.26
C GLY A 161 -14.72 5.87 -1.25
N ALA A 162 -14.38 5.93 0.04
CA ALA A 162 -15.28 6.36 1.10
C ALA A 162 -15.74 7.81 0.89
N VAL A 163 -14.81 8.72 0.59
CA VAL A 163 -15.12 10.12 0.30
C VAL A 163 -16.00 10.25 -0.94
N ALA A 164 -15.67 9.55 -2.03
CA ALA A 164 -16.45 9.58 -3.26
C ALA A 164 -17.89 9.06 -3.03
N ALA A 165 -18.03 7.95 -2.31
CA ALA A 165 -19.33 7.38 -1.96
C ALA A 165 -20.14 8.32 -1.04
N LEU A 166 -19.49 8.98 -0.08
CA LEU A 166 -20.14 9.94 0.81
C LEU A 166 -20.66 11.14 0.03
N VAL A 167 -19.82 11.77 -0.79
CA VAL A 167 -20.21 12.93 -1.62
C VAL A 167 -21.32 12.53 -2.59
N GLY A 168 -21.19 11.38 -3.26
CA GLY A 168 -22.22 10.85 -4.15
C GLY A 168 -23.54 10.60 -3.44
N GLY A 169 -23.49 10.03 -2.23
CA GLY A 169 -24.66 9.80 -1.38
C GLY A 169 -25.35 11.11 -0.99
N LEU A 170 -24.59 12.13 -0.57
CA LEU A 170 -25.14 13.44 -0.23
C LEU A 170 -25.78 14.14 -1.43
N VAL A 171 -25.14 14.11 -2.60
CA VAL A 171 -25.70 14.66 -3.84
C VAL A 171 -26.99 13.94 -4.22
N MET A 172 -27.00 12.61 -4.18
CA MET A 172 -28.19 11.82 -4.47
C MET A 172 -29.33 12.07 -3.47
N LEU A 173 -29.01 12.29 -2.20
CA LEU A 173 -29.99 12.66 -1.18
C LEU A 173 -30.68 13.98 -1.56
N LEU A 174 -29.89 15.00 -1.91
CA LEU A 174 -30.40 16.30 -2.32
C LEU A 174 -31.28 16.20 -3.57
N LEU A 175 -30.86 15.43 -4.58
CA LEU A 175 -31.65 15.20 -5.79
C LEU A 175 -32.95 14.44 -5.50
N SER A 176 -32.92 13.47 -4.59
CA SER A 176 -34.11 12.71 -4.18
C SER A 176 -35.11 13.58 -3.42
N ILE A 177 -34.63 14.46 -2.54
CA ILE A 177 -35.45 15.48 -1.88
C ILE A 177 -36.06 16.44 -2.91
N ALA A 178 -35.27 16.92 -3.87
CA ALA A 178 -35.77 17.75 -4.96
C ALA A 178 -36.83 17.01 -5.80
N GLY A 179 -36.66 15.71 -6.04
CA GLY A 179 -37.66 14.84 -6.66
C GLY A 179 -38.98 14.79 -5.89
N LEU A 180 -38.95 14.66 -4.56
CA LEU A 180 -40.16 14.76 -3.72
C LEU A 180 -40.84 16.12 -3.84
N VAL A 181 -40.06 17.21 -3.82
CA VAL A 181 -40.60 18.56 -3.99
C VAL A 181 -41.22 18.73 -5.38
N HIS A 182 -40.60 18.19 -6.42
CA HIS A 182 -41.12 18.18 -7.79
C HIS A 182 -42.47 17.44 -7.86
N ILE A 183 -42.56 16.22 -7.32
CA ILE A 183 -43.81 15.42 -7.26
C ILE A 183 -44.95 16.20 -6.60
N ARG A 184 -44.66 16.97 -5.54
CA ARG A 184 -45.66 17.79 -4.83
C ARG A 184 -46.16 18.97 -5.66
N ARG A 185 -45.34 19.49 -6.59
CA ARG A 185 -45.67 20.62 -7.45
C ARG A 185 -46.26 20.19 -8.81
N THR A 186 -46.08 18.95 -9.23
CA THR A 186 -46.57 18.44 -10.52
C THR A 186 -48.10 18.28 -10.53
N PRO A 187 -48.82 18.90 -11.49
CA PRO A 187 -50.26 18.71 -11.68
C PRO A 187 -50.62 17.25 -12.03
N ASP A 188 -51.78 16.79 -11.59
CA ASP A 188 -52.21 15.39 -11.83
C ASP A 188 -52.55 15.10 -13.30
N SER A 189 -52.76 16.13 -14.10
CA SER A 189 -52.97 16.06 -15.55
C SER A 189 -51.68 15.94 -16.35
N ALA A 190 -50.50 16.14 -15.73
CA ALA A 190 -49.22 16.13 -16.44
C ALA A 190 -48.85 14.72 -16.94
N THR A 191 -48.53 14.61 -18.22
CA THR A 191 -48.00 13.40 -18.86
C THR A 191 -46.50 13.52 -19.11
N ILE A 192 -45.82 12.39 -19.28
CA ILE A 192 -44.40 12.33 -19.69
C ILE A 192 -44.25 12.80 -21.14
#